data_AF-A0A3D2BEJ7-F1
#
_entry.id   AF-A0A3D2BEJ7-F1
#
_cell.length_a   1.000
_cell.length_b   1.000
_cell.length_c   1.000
_cell.angle_alpha   90.00
_cell.angle_beta   90.00
_cell.angle_gamma   90.00
#
_symmetry.space_group_name_H-M   'P 1'
#
loop_
_entity.id
_entity.type
_entity.pdbx_description
1 polymer ?
#
loop_
_entity_poly.entity_id
_entity_poly.type
_entity_poly.pdbx_seq_one_letter_code
_entity_poly.pdbx_strand_id
1 'polypeptide(L)'
;MAEVEIKQENLVYGKSPLLTDNVMHYCPGCSHGTVHKLVAEVIGEMGMADRTIGVSPVGCAVFAYNYIDIDWIEAAHGRALAIASAVKRLHPENMVFTYQGDGDLSAIGTAETIHAAARGENVVAVYINNAIYGMTGGQMAPTTLLGMKTATTPYGRDPRLNGYPYKIAEMMAHLDGTAYITRQSVHTPANVRKCKRALRKAFETAMAGKGFSLVEVVSTCNSGWKMSPVAANEWLAQNMLPYYPLGDIKSNE
;
A
#
# COMPACT_ATOMS: atom_id res chain seq x y z
N MET A 1 -16.79 -3.43 35.03
CA MET A 1 -17.35 -2.82 33.81
C MET A 1 -18.48 -3.73 33.37
N ALA A 2 -19.70 -3.21 33.16
CA ALA A 2 -20.81 -4.04 32.71
C ALA A 2 -20.47 -4.61 31.32
N GLU A 3 -20.53 -5.94 31.17
CA GLU A 3 -20.41 -6.59 29.86
C GLU A 3 -21.58 -6.11 28.99
N VAL A 4 -21.25 -5.45 27.88
CA VAL A 4 -22.24 -5.05 26.90
C VAL A 4 -22.54 -6.28 26.05
N GLU A 5 -23.76 -6.79 26.13
CA GLU A 5 -24.23 -7.89 25.29
C GLU A 5 -24.25 -7.45 23.82
N ILE A 6 -23.35 -8.00 23.00
CA ILE A 6 -23.23 -7.67 21.58
C ILE A 6 -24.33 -8.41 20.80
N LYS A 7 -25.39 -7.69 20.45
CA LYS A 7 -26.46 -8.19 19.57
C LYS A 7 -26.03 -8.11 18.10
N GLN A 8 -26.03 -9.24 17.39
CA GLN A 8 -25.56 -9.32 16.01
C GLN A 8 -26.35 -8.41 15.06
N GLU A 9 -27.66 -8.27 15.28
CA GLU A 9 -28.54 -7.40 14.50
C GLU A 9 -28.21 -5.91 14.62
N ASN A 10 -27.45 -5.51 15.65
CA ASN A 10 -27.02 -4.13 15.89
C ASN A 10 -25.50 -3.94 15.69
N LEU A 11 -24.79 -4.95 15.17
CA LEU A 11 -23.35 -4.89 14.97
C LEU A 11 -23.02 -3.92 13.82
N VAL A 12 -22.68 -2.68 14.17
CA VAL A 12 -22.29 -1.64 13.20
C VAL A 12 -20.85 -1.81 12.72
N TYR A 13 -19.98 -2.37 13.58
CA TYR A 13 -18.57 -2.56 13.29
C TYR A 13 -18.01 -3.75 14.08
N GLY A 14 -17.23 -4.59 13.41
CA GLY A 14 -16.46 -5.66 14.01
C GLY A 14 -15.03 -5.68 13.48
N LYS A 15 -14.09 -6.19 14.28
CA LYS A 15 -12.75 -6.52 13.80
C LYS A 15 -12.88 -7.63 12.74
N SER A 16 -12.19 -7.49 11.60
CA SER A 16 -12.16 -8.58 10.61
C SER A 16 -11.61 -9.86 11.27
N PRO A 17 -12.23 -11.03 11.08
CA PRO A 17 -11.71 -12.30 11.59
C PRO A 17 -10.30 -12.61 11.08
N LEU A 18 -9.91 -12.06 9.93
CA LEU A 18 -8.57 -12.23 9.36
C LEU A 18 -7.51 -11.34 10.01
N LEU A 19 -7.86 -10.46 10.95
CA LEU A 19 -6.85 -9.72 11.71
C LEU A 19 -6.44 -10.53 12.94
N THR A 20 -5.16 -10.85 13.08
CA THR A 20 -4.64 -11.58 14.24
C THR A 20 -4.74 -10.73 15.52
N ASP A 21 -4.59 -11.36 16.68
CA ASP A 21 -4.54 -10.67 17.99
C ASP A 21 -3.16 -10.11 18.33
N ASN A 22 -2.20 -10.20 17.41
CA ASN A 22 -0.87 -9.65 17.60
C ASN A 22 -0.92 -8.13 17.74
N VAL A 23 -0.17 -7.61 18.73
CA VAL A 23 0.00 -6.17 18.90
C VAL A 23 0.72 -5.59 17.67
N MET A 24 0.15 -4.56 17.06
CA MET A 24 0.79 -3.89 15.93
C MET A 24 1.96 -3.04 16.41
N HIS A 25 3.12 -3.23 15.78
CA HIS A 25 4.37 -2.56 16.14
C HIS A 25 4.58 -1.24 15.37
N TYR A 26 3.57 -0.78 14.64
CA TYR A 26 3.61 0.50 13.94
C TYR A 26 3.50 1.67 14.91
N CYS A 27 4.10 2.81 14.53
CA CYS A 27 3.97 4.04 15.30
C CYS A 27 2.48 4.44 15.44
N PRO A 28 2.04 4.97 16.60
CA PRO A 28 0.71 5.56 16.73
C PRO A 28 0.49 6.64 15.67
N GLY A 29 -0.62 6.57 14.94
CA GLY A 29 -0.92 7.48 13.83
C GLY A 29 -0.42 7.02 12.45
N CYS A 30 0.30 5.90 12.37
CA CYS A 30 0.73 5.34 11.10
C CYS A 30 -0.46 4.76 10.32
N SER A 31 -0.50 5.02 9.02
CA SER A 31 -1.57 4.55 8.13
C SER A 31 -1.60 3.03 7.91
N HIS A 32 -0.48 2.31 8.14
CA HIS A 32 -0.37 0.87 7.88
C HIS A 32 -1.49 0.06 8.54
N GLY A 33 -1.79 0.31 9.83
CA GLY A 33 -2.83 -0.44 10.55
C GLY A 33 -4.22 -0.28 9.94
N THR A 34 -4.55 0.91 9.42
CA THR A 34 -5.80 1.12 8.69
C THR A 34 -5.81 0.39 7.36
N VAL A 35 -4.71 0.40 6.60
CA VAL A 35 -4.65 -0.31 5.32
C VAL A 35 -4.71 -1.83 5.52
N HIS A 36 -4.02 -2.38 6.52
CA HIS A 36 -4.08 -3.81 6.87
C HIS A 36 -5.50 -4.26 7.17
N LYS A 37 -6.22 -3.47 7.96
CA LYS A 37 -7.63 -3.68 8.23
C LYS A 37 -8.45 -3.72 6.94
N LEU A 38 -8.25 -2.77 6.03
CA LEU A 38 -9.02 -2.75 4.77
C LEU A 38 -8.70 -3.97 3.89
N VAL A 39 -7.44 -4.37 3.80
CA VAL A 39 -7.02 -5.57 3.06
C VAL A 39 -7.68 -6.82 3.65
N ALA A 40 -7.61 -6.99 4.97
CA ALA A 40 -8.22 -8.11 5.69
C ALA A 40 -9.76 -8.14 5.55
N GLU A 41 -10.43 -6.99 5.60
CA GLU A 41 -11.88 -6.92 5.37
C GLU A 41 -12.24 -7.32 3.93
N VAL A 42 -11.51 -6.81 2.93
CA VAL A 42 -11.80 -7.11 1.52
C VAL A 42 -11.58 -8.58 1.20
N ILE A 43 -10.48 -9.18 1.68
CA ILE A 43 -10.22 -10.62 1.49
C ILE A 43 -11.34 -11.47 2.09
N GLY A 44 -11.76 -11.14 3.33
CA GLY A 44 -12.86 -11.83 4.01
C GLY A 44 -14.20 -11.69 3.29
N GLU A 45 -14.55 -10.49 2.85
CA GLU A 45 -15.77 -10.21 2.07
C GLU A 45 -15.80 -10.93 0.72
N MET A 46 -14.64 -11.19 0.12
CA MET A 46 -14.52 -11.94 -1.13
C MET A 46 -14.51 -13.45 -0.90
N GLY A 47 -14.47 -13.94 0.35
CA GLY A 47 -14.40 -15.36 0.66
C GLY A 47 -13.09 -16.02 0.18
N MET A 48 -12.00 -15.25 0.14
CA MET A 48 -10.73 -15.68 -0.47
C MET A 48 -9.61 -15.93 0.53
N ALA A 49 -9.91 -15.96 1.83
CA ALA A 49 -8.92 -16.13 2.90
C ALA A 49 -7.97 -17.31 2.66
N ASP A 50 -8.52 -18.51 2.44
CA ASP A 50 -7.76 -19.77 2.24
C ASP A 50 -7.02 -19.84 0.89
N ARG A 51 -7.16 -18.81 0.04
CA ARG A 51 -6.62 -18.76 -1.33
C ARG A 51 -5.96 -17.44 -1.64
N THR A 52 -5.56 -16.70 -0.61
CA THR A 52 -4.83 -15.45 -0.76
C THR A 52 -3.39 -15.63 -0.31
N ILE A 53 -2.46 -15.20 -1.17
CA ILE A 53 -1.03 -15.17 -0.88
C ILE A 53 -0.55 -13.72 -0.94
N GLY A 54 -0.12 -13.19 0.20
CA GLY A 54 0.53 -11.89 0.29
C GLY A 54 2.05 -12.01 0.15
N VAL A 55 2.68 -11.05 -0.52
CA VAL A 55 4.15 -10.93 -0.57
C VAL A 55 4.58 -9.62 0.07
N SER A 56 5.32 -9.70 1.16
CA SER A 56 5.79 -8.55 1.94
C SER A 56 7.31 -8.46 1.90
N PRO A 57 7.91 -7.36 1.42
CA PRO A 57 9.34 -7.18 1.46
C PRO A 57 9.80 -6.33 2.66
N VAL A 58 11.12 -6.23 2.82
CA VAL A 58 11.80 -5.43 3.85
C VAL A 58 11.32 -3.97 3.85
N GLY A 59 11.03 -3.45 5.05
CA GLY A 59 10.52 -2.09 5.31
C GLY A 59 9.42 -2.13 6.36
N CYS A 60 8.85 -0.99 6.77
CA CYS A 60 7.69 -1.01 7.70
C CYS A 60 6.58 -1.95 7.18
N ALA A 61 6.39 -1.97 5.87
CA ALA A 61 5.49 -2.84 5.14
C ALA A 61 5.66 -4.34 5.46
N VAL A 62 6.87 -4.79 5.80
CA VAL A 62 7.20 -6.20 6.05
C VAL A 62 6.30 -6.83 7.09
N PHE A 63 5.92 -6.08 8.13
CA PHE A 63 5.19 -6.63 9.26
C PHE A 63 3.75 -7.04 8.95
N ALA A 64 3.22 -6.77 7.74
CA ALA A 64 1.88 -7.15 7.35
C ALA A 64 1.58 -8.64 7.60
N TYR A 65 2.58 -9.51 7.38
CA TYR A 65 2.43 -10.96 7.60
C TYR A 65 2.20 -11.37 9.06
N ASN A 66 2.49 -10.50 10.03
CA ASN A 66 2.19 -10.80 11.43
C ASN A 66 0.74 -10.50 11.81
N TYR A 67 0.00 -9.79 10.96
CA TYR A 67 -1.27 -9.15 11.32
C TYR A 67 -2.47 -9.61 10.53
N ILE A 68 -2.28 -10.19 9.34
CA ILE A 68 -3.36 -10.70 8.51
C ILE A 68 -3.19 -12.21 8.34
N ASP A 69 -4.21 -12.96 8.73
CA ASP A 69 -4.25 -14.43 8.72
C ASP A 69 -4.55 -14.96 7.31
N ILE A 70 -3.50 -15.02 6.50
CA ILE A 70 -3.44 -15.61 5.15
C ILE A 70 -2.02 -16.18 4.94
N ASP A 71 -1.77 -16.83 3.81
CA ASP A 71 -0.41 -17.23 3.45
C ASP A 71 0.45 -16.02 3.06
N TRP A 72 1.71 -16.02 3.53
CA TRP A 72 2.66 -14.95 3.25
C TRP A 72 4.00 -15.47 2.77
N ILE A 73 4.62 -14.71 1.87
CA ILE A 73 6.02 -14.88 1.47
C ILE A 73 6.77 -13.59 1.83
N GLU A 74 7.82 -13.71 2.63
CA GLU A 74 8.76 -12.62 2.85
C GLU A 74 9.72 -12.51 1.67
N ALA A 75 9.79 -11.32 1.07
CA ALA A 75 10.64 -11.04 -0.06
C ALA A 75 11.89 -10.25 0.37
N ALA A 76 13.01 -10.49 -0.30
CA ALA A 76 14.13 -9.56 -0.25
C ALA A 76 13.70 -8.16 -0.76
N HIS A 77 14.36 -7.12 -0.29
CA HIS A 77 14.02 -5.73 -0.63
C HIS A 77 13.98 -5.50 -2.15
N GLY A 78 12.86 -4.97 -2.65
CA GLY A 78 12.58 -4.73 -4.07
C GLY A 78 12.14 -5.94 -4.87
N ARG A 79 12.03 -7.13 -4.27
CA ARG A 79 11.78 -8.39 -5.00
C ARG A 79 10.34 -8.89 -4.92
N ALA A 80 9.47 -8.20 -4.19
CA ALA A 80 8.10 -8.67 -3.94
C ALA A 80 7.32 -8.92 -5.24
N LEU A 81 7.39 -8.03 -6.23
CA LEU A 81 6.66 -8.22 -7.50
C LEU A 81 7.26 -9.29 -8.40
N ALA A 82 8.56 -9.54 -8.34
CA ALA A 82 9.17 -10.67 -9.04
C ALA A 82 8.65 -12.00 -8.47
N ILE A 83 8.60 -12.12 -7.13
CA ILE A 83 8.07 -13.29 -6.44
C ILE A 83 6.56 -13.43 -6.71
N ALA A 84 5.77 -12.37 -6.57
CA ALA A 84 4.33 -12.39 -6.82
C ALA A 84 4.00 -12.81 -8.26
N SER A 85 4.81 -12.39 -9.25
CA SER A 85 4.68 -12.85 -10.63
C SER A 85 4.81 -14.37 -10.73
N ALA A 86 5.83 -14.96 -10.08
CA ALA A 86 6.03 -16.40 -10.09
C ALA A 86 4.89 -17.14 -9.37
N VAL A 87 4.49 -16.67 -8.19
CA VAL A 87 3.39 -17.25 -7.40
C VAL A 87 2.11 -17.25 -8.21
N LYS A 88 1.74 -16.12 -8.84
CA LYS A 88 0.51 -16.04 -9.63
C LYS A 88 0.52 -16.95 -10.85
N ARG A 89 1.69 -17.18 -11.47
CA ARG A 89 1.81 -18.11 -12.61
C ARG A 89 1.73 -19.58 -12.18
N LEU A 90 2.25 -19.92 -11.00
CA LEU A 90 2.19 -21.27 -10.44
C LEU A 90 0.82 -21.60 -9.83
N HIS A 91 0.13 -20.59 -9.30
CA HIS A 91 -1.19 -20.69 -8.67
C HIS A 91 -2.16 -19.67 -9.29
N PRO A 92 -2.54 -19.84 -10.58
CA PRO A 92 -3.37 -18.88 -11.31
C PRO A 92 -4.72 -18.62 -10.66
N GLU A 93 -5.21 -19.58 -9.87
CA GLU A 93 -6.48 -19.55 -9.18
C GLU A 93 -6.45 -18.79 -7.84
N ASN A 94 -5.26 -18.47 -7.32
CA ASN A 94 -5.10 -17.76 -6.05
C ASN A 94 -5.11 -16.23 -6.22
N MET A 95 -5.59 -15.53 -5.21
CA MET A 95 -5.46 -14.08 -5.10
C MET A 95 -4.05 -13.74 -4.63
N VAL A 96 -3.29 -13.01 -5.45
CA VAL A 96 -1.90 -12.68 -5.14
C VAL A 96 -1.72 -11.17 -5.11
N PHE A 97 -1.11 -10.67 -4.04
CA PHE A 97 -0.78 -9.25 -3.93
C PHE A 97 0.55 -9.01 -3.24
N THR A 98 1.11 -7.83 -3.48
CA THR A 98 2.26 -7.33 -2.75
C THR A 98 1.84 -6.19 -1.83
N TYR A 99 2.53 -6.08 -0.68
CA TYR A 99 2.39 -4.94 0.23
C TYR A 99 3.74 -4.24 0.35
N GLN A 100 3.94 -3.16 -0.38
CA GLN A 100 5.27 -2.55 -0.55
C GLN A 100 5.28 -1.10 -0.08
N GLY A 101 6.38 -0.70 0.56
CA GLY A 101 6.64 0.70 0.91
C GLY A 101 7.26 1.48 -0.24
N ASP A 102 7.44 2.79 -0.04
CA ASP A 102 7.93 3.71 -1.06
C ASP A 102 9.17 3.18 -1.79
N GLY A 103 10.34 3.23 -1.17
CA GLY A 103 11.56 2.87 -1.91
C GLY A 103 11.79 1.37 -2.09
N ASP A 104 10.97 0.50 -1.49
CA ASP A 104 10.94 -0.90 -1.92
C ASP A 104 10.48 -1.01 -3.37
N LEU A 105 9.30 -0.44 -3.67
CA LEU A 105 8.68 -0.52 -4.99
C LEU A 105 9.29 0.49 -5.97
N SER A 106 9.54 1.73 -5.53
CA SER A 106 9.89 2.87 -6.39
C SER A 106 11.40 3.14 -6.49
N ALA A 107 12.23 2.48 -5.66
CA ALA A 107 13.69 2.59 -5.74
C ALA A 107 14.31 1.26 -6.18
N ILE A 108 14.68 0.39 -5.24
CA ILE A 108 15.43 -0.83 -5.54
C ILE A 108 14.61 -1.86 -6.34
N GLY A 109 13.28 -1.86 -6.19
CA GLY A 109 12.35 -2.73 -6.91
C GLY A 109 11.75 -2.12 -8.19
N THR A 110 12.26 -0.99 -8.67
CA THR A 110 11.67 -0.27 -9.83
C THR A 110 11.58 -1.18 -11.06
N ALA A 111 12.65 -1.91 -11.36
CA ALA A 111 12.70 -2.78 -12.53
C ALA A 111 11.67 -3.91 -12.43
N GLU A 112 11.63 -4.60 -11.29
CA GLU A 112 10.74 -5.72 -11.02
C GLU A 112 9.27 -5.28 -11.11
N THR A 113 8.99 -4.09 -10.59
CA THR A 113 7.66 -3.49 -10.58
C THR A 113 7.21 -3.12 -11.99
N ILE A 114 8.03 -2.38 -12.74
CA ILE A 114 7.72 -1.99 -14.12
C ILE A 114 7.56 -3.23 -15.01
N HIS A 115 8.43 -4.22 -14.87
CA HIS A 115 8.35 -5.42 -15.70
C HIS A 115 7.15 -6.32 -15.35
N ALA A 116 6.74 -6.41 -14.07
CA ALA A 116 5.50 -7.09 -13.69
C ALA A 116 4.26 -6.38 -14.28
N ALA A 117 4.23 -5.05 -14.18
CA ALA A 117 3.17 -4.23 -14.77
C ALA A 117 3.11 -4.34 -16.30
N ALA A 118 4.26 -4.27 -16.97
CA ALA A 118 4.36 -4.36 -18.43
C ALA A 118 3.93 -5.73 -18.97
N ARG A 119 4.20 -6.82 -18.24
CA ARG A 119 3.72 -8.16 -18.59
C ARG A 119 2.23 -8.39 -18.31
N GLY A 120 1.60 -7.48 -17.56
CA GLY A 120 0.22 -7.62 -17.12
C GLY A 120 0.03 -8.80 -16.17
N GLU A 121 0.97 -9.02 -15.25
CA GLU A 121 0.82 -10.04 -14.22
C GLU A 121 -0.45 -9.77 -13.43
N ASN A 122 -1.30 -10.78 -13.27
CA ASN A 122 -2.60 -10.69 -12.60
C ASN A 122 -2.45 -10.62 -11.07
N VAL A 123 -1.73 -9.60 -10.60
CA VAL A 123 -1.43 -9.33 -9.19
C VAL A 123 -1.83 -7.90 -8.85
N VAL A 124 -2.09 -7.68 -7.56
CA VAL A 124 -2.32 -6.33 -7.01
C VAL A 124 -1.08 -5.86 -6.28
N ALA A 125 -0.56 -4.69 -6.62
CA ALA A 125 0.44 -4.01 -5.81
C ALA A 125 -0.23 -3.00 -4.88
N VAL A 126 -0.21 -3.26 -3.58
CA VAL A 126 -0.60 -2.29 -2.55
C VAL A 126 0.63 -1.46 -2.19
N TYR A 127 0.69 -0.25 -2.73
CA TYR A 127 1.87 0.61 -2.68
C TYR A 127 1.69 1.73 -1.64
N ILE A 128 2.40 1.63 -0.53
CA ILE A 128 2.35 2.61 0.55
C ILE A 128 3.33 3.76 0.27
N ASN A 129 2.80 4.84 -0.29
CA ASN A 129 3.55 6.06 -0.55
C ASN A 129 3.48 6.97 0.70
N ASN A 130 4.53 6.90 1.53
CA ASN A 130 4.75 7.80 2.66
C ASN A 130 5.93 8.76 2.43
N ALA A 131 6.43 8.86 1.19
CA ALA A 131 7.50 9.76 0.78
C ALA A 131 8.80 9.68 1.60
N ILE A 132 9.06 8.56 2.29
CA ILE A 132 10.23 8.43 3.15
C ILE A 132 10.59 6.96 3.44
N TYR A 133 11.87 6.66 3.64
CA TYR A 133 12.27 5.37 4.20
C TYR A 133 12.05 5.34 5.72
N GLY A 134 10.84 4.97 6.15
CA GLY A 134 10.44 5.00 7.57
C GLY A 134 11.28 4.09 8.47
N MET A 135 11.38 2.81 8.13
CA MET A 135 12.02 1.79 8.98
C MET A 135 13.50 2.06 9.25
N THR A 136 14.21 2.61 8.26
CA THR A 136 15.66 2.82 8.34
C THR A 136 16.05 4.15 8.99
N GLY A 137 15.07 4.95 9.46
CA GLY A 137 15.33 6.20 10.19
C GLY A 137 15.05 7.48 9.41
N GLY A 138 14.27 7.41 8.33
CA GLY A 138 13.72 8.59 7.68
C GLY A 138 14.61 9.17 6.58
N GLN A 139 15.20 8.34 5.72
CA GLN A 139 15.98 8.78 4.56
C GLN A 139 15.07 9.17 3.38
N MET A 140 15.63 9.97 2.47
CA MET A 140 14.98 10.35 1.21
C MET A 140 14.61 9.11 0.39
N ALA A 141 13.35 9.01 0.00
CA ALA A 141 12.82 8.02 -0.91
C ALA A 141 12.47 8.67 -2.27
N PRO A 142 12.24 7.89 -3.34
CA PRO A 142 12.00 8.45 -4.67
C PRO A 142 10.77 9.35 -4.76
N THR A 143 9.79 9.21 -3.88
CA THR A 143 8.59 10.09 -3.84
C THR A 143 8.70 11.22 -2.80
N THR A 144 9.81 11.37 -2.08
CA THR A 144 10.07 12.52 -1.19
C THR A 144 9.90 13.83 -1.95
N LEU A 145 9.05 14.74 -1.45
CA LEU A 145 8.74 16.01 -2.12
C LEU A 145 9.96 16.95 -2.20
N LEU A 146 9.94 17.89 -3.17
CA LEU A 146 10.94 18.95 -3.23
C LEU A 146 10.93 19.78 -1.93
N GLY A 147 12.12 20.15 -1.43
CA GLY A 147 12.28 20.88 -0.18
C GLY A 147 12.00 20.07 1.10
N MET A 148 11.42 18.86 1.00
CA MET A 148 11.19 18.00 2.16
C MET A 148 12.52 17.53 2.75
N LYS A 149 12.73 17.83 4.03
CA LYS A 149 13.94 17.44 4.76
C LYS A 149 13.86 15.99 5.21
N THR A 150 14.95 15.27 5.04
CA THR A 150 15.10 13.88 5.50
C THR A 150 16.46 13.70 6.16
N ALA A 151 16.74 12.51 6.72
CA ALA A 151 18.03 12.22 7.32
C ALA A 151 19.21 12.34 6.34
N THR A 152 18.98 12.06 5.04
CA THR A 152 20.01 12.14 3.99
C THR A 152 19.89 13.37 3.10
N THR A 153 18.81 14.14 3.22
CA THR A 153 18.63 15.46 2.61
C THR A 153 18.28 16.50 3.69
N PRO A 154 19.22 16.84 4.60
CA PRO A 154 18.93 17.70 5.74
C PRO A 154 18.54 19.15 5.35
N TYR A 155 18.93 19.58 4.15
CA TYR A 155 18.59 20.89 3.58
C TYR A 155 17.35 20.86 2.69
N GLY A 156 16.67 19.71 2.60
CA GLY A 156 15.56 19.47 1.69
C GLY A 156 16.00 18.80 0.39
N ARG A 157 15.09 18.09 -0.27
CA ARG A 157 15.34 17.55 -1.60
C ARG A 157 15.52 18.68 -2.62
N ASP A 158 16.69 18.73 -3.25
CA ASP A 158 17.00 19.66 -4.34
C ASP A 158 16.88 18.92 -5.68
N PRO A 159 16.09 19.40 -6.65
CA PRO A 159 15.93 18.72 -7.93
C PRO A 159 17.24 18.62 -8.75
N ARG A 160 18.18 19.55 -8.59
CA ARG A 160 19.47 19.54 -9.30
C ARG A 160 20.43 18.49 -8.74
N LEU A 161 20.33 18.20 -7.44
CA LEU A 161 21.22 17.25 -6.76
C LEU A 161 20.59 15.86 -6.62
N ASN A 162 19.28 15.81 -6.38
CA ASN A 162 18.54 14.62 -5.97
C ASN A 162 17.44 14.21 -6.96
N GLY A 163 17.25 14.96 -8.04
CA GLY A 163 16.20 14.71 -9.03
C GLY A 163 14.78 15.04 -8.53
N TYR A 164 13.79 14.87 -9.41
CA TYR A 164 12.38 15.15 -9.12
C TYR A 164 11.65 13.93 -8.54
N PRO A 165 10.63 14.13 -7.68
CA PRO A 165 9.87 13.04 -7.10
C PRO A 165 9.09 12.24 -8.14
N TYR A 166 9.15 10.91 -8.05
CA TYR A 166 8.48 10.02 -9.00
C TYR A 166 6.97 10.04 -8.83
N LYS A 167 6.27 9.96 -9.96
CA LYS A 167 4.83 9.80 -10.05
C LYS A 167 4.52 8.39 -10.56
N ILE A 168 4.76 7.40 -9.70
CA ILE A 168 4.79 5.98 -10.07
C ILE A 168 3.47 5.53 -10.73
N ALA A 169 2.33 5.92 -10.17
CA ALA A 169 1.03 5.53 -10.72
C ALA A 169 0.80 6.12 -12.12
N GLU A 170 1.14 7.38 -12.36
CA GLU A 170 1.07 8.01 -13.68
C GLU A 170 2.04 7.34 -14.66
N MET A 171 3.28 7.05 -14.24
CA MET A 171 4.25 6.32 -15.05
C MET A 171 3.72 4.95 -15.47
N MET A 172 3.07 4.22 -14.56
CA MET A 172 2.54 2.88 -14.83
C MET A 172 1.24 2.89 -15.64
N ALA A 173 0.43 3.94 -15.54
CA ALA A 173 -0.81 4.05 -16.31
C ALA A 173 -0.58 3.96 -17.84
N HIS A 174 0.61 4.35 -18.31
CA HIS A 174 1.00 4.25 -19.71
C HIS A 174 1.38 2.83 -20.18
N LEU A 175 1.49 1.85 -19.28
CA LEU A 175 1.83 0.47 -19.64
C LEU A 175 0.56 -0.30 -20.04
N ASP A 176 0.56 -0.94 -21.21
CA ASP A 176 -0.61 -1.67 -21.72
C ASP A 176 -1.02 -2.87 -20.85
N GLY A 177 -0.07 -3.51 -20.17
CA GLY A 177 -0.33 -4.61 -19.23
C GLY A 177 -1.05 -4.20 -17.94
N THR A 178 -1.17 -2.90 -17.65
CA THR A 178 -1.90 -2.41 -16.47
C THR A 178 -3.39 -2.28 -16.76
N ALA A 179 -4.21 -2.76 -15.86
CA ALA A 179 -5.67 -2.76 -16.00
C ALA A 179 -6.34 -1.71 -15.10
N TYR A 180 -5.85 -1.57 -13.87
CA TYR A 180 -6.41 -0.66 -12.88
C TYR A 180 -5.31 0.00 -12.04
N ILE A 181 -5.17 1.31 -12.17
CA ILE A 181 -4.21 2.12 -11.44
C ILE A 181 -4.98 3.22 -10.71
N THR A 182 -4.89 3.23 -9.39
CA THR A 182 -5.63 4.18 -8.55
C THR A 182 -4.76 4.70 -7.43
N ARG A 183 -5.00 5.94 -7.04
CA ARG A 183 -4.37 6.58 -5.90
C ARG A 183 -5.41 6.95 -4.84
N GLN A 184 -5.21 6.45 -3.64
CA GLN A 184 -6.09 6.59 -2.51
C GLN A 184 -5.33 7.05 -1.26
N SER A 185 -6.05 7.28 -0.18
CA SER A 185 -5.46 7.56 1.12
C SER A 185 -6.40 7.05 2.22
N VAL A 186 -5.94 7.04 3.45
CA VAL A 186 -6.72 6.62 4.63
C VAL A 186 -6.76 7.69 5.73
N HIS A 187 -6.25 8.89 5.47
CA HIS A 187 -6.16 9.98 6.46
C HIS A 187 -7.52 10.56 6.92
N THR A 188 -8.63 10.24 6.23
CA THR A 188 -9.99 10.59 6.67
C THR A 188 -10.95 9.40 6.54
N PRO A 189 -12.05 9.36 7.31
CA PRO A 189 -13.05 8.29 7.21
C PRO A 189 -13.65 8.14 5.80
N ALA A 190 -13.81 9.24 5.06
CA ALA A 190 -14.29 9.19 3.68
C ALA A 190 -13.28 8.52 2.76
N ASN A 191 -12.00 8.79 2.93
CA ASN A 191 -10.93 8.20 2.13
C ASN A 191 -10.71 6.73 2.50
N VAL A 192 -10.87 6.33 3.77
CA VAL A 192 -10.90 4.90 4.18
C VAL A 192 -11.94 4.11 3.36
N ARG A 193 -13.16 4.63 3.24
CA ARG A 193 -14.21 3.97 2.44
C ARG A 193 -13.88 3.91 0.94
N LYS A 194 -13.27 4.97 0.39
CA LYS A 194 -12.82 4.99 -1.02
C LYS A 194 -11.69 3.99 -1.25
N CYS A 195 -10.69 3.95 -0.36
CA CYS A 195 -9.57 3.02 -0.42
C CYS A 195 -10.03 1.57 -0.36
N LYS A 196 -11.01 1.23 0.51
CA LYS A 196 -11.59 -0.12 0.56
C LYS A 196 -12.22 -0.54 -0.78
N ARG A 197 -13.02 0.33 -1.39
CA ARG A 197 -13.62 0.07 -2.72
C ARG A 197 -12.56 -0.10 -3.80
N ALA A 198 -11.51 0.72 -3.76
CA ALA A 198 -10.39 0.62 -4.68
C ALA A 198 -9.61 -0.70 -4.54
N LEU A 199 -9.32 -1.14 -3.31
CA LEU A 199 -8.70 -2.44 -3.05
C LEU A 199 -9.56 -3.57 -3.60
N ARG A 200 -10.87 -3.57 -3.31
CA ARG A 200 -11.81 -4.55 -3.83
C ARG A 200 -11.80 -4.61 -5.36
N LYS A 201 -11.93 -3.46 -6.03
CA LYS A 201 -11.89 -3.37 -7.50
C LYS A 201 -10.56 -3.88 -8.07
N ALA A 202 -9.43 -3.60 -7.42
CA ALA A 202 -8.12 -4.10 -7.85
C ALA A 202 -8.05 -5.64 -7.76
N PHE A 203 -8.52 -6.22 -6.65
CA PHE A 203 -8.56 -7.68 -6.50
C PHE A 203 -9.53 -8.33 -7.50
N GLU A 204 -10.71 -7.76 -7.71
CA GLU A 204 -11.66 -8.23 -8.72
C GLU A 204 -11.05 -8.18 -10.13
N THR A 205 -10.32 -7.11 -10.45
CA THR A 205 -9.63 -6.93 -11.75
C THR A 205 -8.56 -8.01 -11.97
N ALA A 206 -7.70 -8.23 -10.97
CA ALA A 206 -6.64 -9.24 -11.03
C ALA A 206 -7.23 -10.67 -11.10
N MET A 207 -8.28 -10.96 -10.33
CA MET A 207 -8.94 -12.28 -10.36
C MET A 207 -9.70 -12.54 -11.65
N ALA A 208 -10.18 -11.49 -12.33
CA ALA A 208 -10.79 -11.58 -13.66
C ALA A 208 -9.76 -11.72 -14.81
N GLY A 209 -8.46 -11.78 -14.49
CA GLY A 209 -7.41 -11.97 -15.50
C GLY A 209 -7.16 -10.73 -16.39
N LYS A 210 -7.61 -9.54 -15.96
CA LYS A 210 -7.56 -8.32 -16.78
C LYS A 210 -6.16 -7.68 -16.85
N GLY A 211 -5.24 -8.08 -15.99
CA GLY A 211 -3.87 -7.57 -15.94
C GLY A 211 -3.49 -6.99 -14.57
N PHE A 212 -2.38 -6.26 -14.56
CA PHE A 212 -1.78 -5.72 -13.34
C PHE A 212 -2.61 -4.60 -12.73
N SER A 213 -2.73 -4.60 -11.40
CA SER A 213 -3.38 -3.51 -10.66
C SER A 213 -2.44 -2.86 -9.63
N LEU A 214 -2.48 -1.54 -9.53
CA LEU A 214 -1.77 -0.75 -8.51
C LEU A 214 -2.78 0.04 -7.68
N VAL A 215 -2.71 -0.12 -6.37
CA VAL A 215 -3.38 0.75 -5.39
C VAL A 215 -2.31 1.52 -4.64
N GLU A 216 -2.00 2.73 -5.10
CA GLU A 216 -1.13 3.66 -4.39
C GLU A 216 -1.91 4.26 -3.21
N VAL A 217 -1.43 4.07 -1.98
CA VAL A 217 -2.00 4.67 -0.77
C VAL A 217 -1.06 5.76 -0.26
N VAL A 218 -1.42 7.02 -0.53
CA VAL A 218 -0.72 8.18 0.05
C VAL A 218 -0.96 8.19 1.56
N SER A 219 0.12 8.02 2.32
CA SER A 219 0.09 7.57 3.71
C SER A 219 0.97 8.43 4.61
N THR A 220 0.63 8.45 5.90
CA THR A 220 1.40 9.14 6.93
C THR A 220 2.61 8.33 7.41
N CYS A 221 3.75 9.02 7.61
CA CYS A 221 4.87 8.53 8.42
C CYS A 221 5.24 9.58 9.47
N ASN A 222 4.41 9.72 10.51
CA ASN A 222 4.58 10.75 11.54
C ASN A 222 5.95 10.68 12.24
N SER A 223 6.44 9.47 12.53
CA SER A 223 7.78 9.27 13.11
C SER A 223 8.89 9.76 12.17
N GLY A 224 8.87 9.32 10.90
CA GLY A 224 9.87 9.71 9.91
C GLY A 224 9.85 11.21 9.59
N TRP A 225 8.66 11.82 9.57
CA TRP A 225 8.49 13.26 9.35
C TRP A 225 8.72 14.10 10.61
N LYS A 226 8.92 13.45 11.78
CA LYS A 226 9.10 14.08 13.09
C LYS A 226 7.92 15.00 13.47
N MET A 227 6.71 14.52 13.22
CA MET A 227 5.45 15.22 13.49
C MET A 227 4.58 14.42 14.46
N SER A 228 3.69 15.11 15.17
CA SER A 228 2.61 14.42 15.88
C SER A 228 1.67 13.73 14.86
N PRO A 229 0.91 12.70 15.27
CA PRO A 229 -0.05 12.03 14.40
C PRO A 229 -1.03 12.99 13.69
N VAL A 230 -1.55 13.98 14.44
CA VAL A 230 -2.51 14.96 13.90
C VAL A 230 -1.83 15.88 12.90
N ALA A 231 -0.67 16.44 13.26
CA ALA A 231 0.10 17.31 12.37
C ALA A 231 0.54 16.58 11.09
N ALA A 232 0.85 15.29 11.16
CA ALA A 232 1.17 14.48 9.99
C ALA A 232 -0.01 14.35 9.01
N ASN A 233 -1.25 14.21 9.50
CA ASN A 233 -2.44 14.19 8.64
C ASN A 233 -2.68 15.54 7.96
N GLU A 234 -2.54 16.63 8.70
CA GLU A 234 -2.66 18.00 8.17
C GLU A 234 -1.58 18.26 7.12
N TRP A 235 -0.34 17.88 7.41
CA TRP A 235 0.78 18.03 6.50
C TRP A 235 0.60 17.20 5.22
N LEU A 236 0.16 15.94 5.35
CA LEU A 236 -0.19 15.10 4.20
C LEU A 236 -1.24 15.78 3.32
N ALA A 237 -2.31 16.31 3.92
CA ALA A 237 -3.37 16.96 3.18
C ALA A 237 -2.90 18.23 2.45
N GLN A 238 -2.01 19.01 3.07
CA GLN A 238 -1.52 20.28 2.53
C GLN A 238 -0.35 20.12 1.53
N ASN A 239 0.42 19.03 1.60
CA ASN A 239 1.69 18.91 0.87
C ASN A 239 1.73 17.68 -0.04
N MET A 240 1.35 16.50 0.48
CA MET A 240 1.40 15.26 -0.30
C MET A 240 0.26 15.20 -1.32
N LEU A 241 -0.99 15.47 -0.91
CA LEU A 241 -2.15 15.33 -1.80
C LEU A 241 -2.15 16.30 -2.99
N PRO A 242 -1.69 17.56 -2.87
CA PRO A 242 -1.55 18.43 -4.03
C PRO A 242 -0.55 17.91 -5.07
N TYR A 243 0.50 17.22 -4.64
CA TYR A 243 1.49 16.64 -5.55
C TYR A 243 1.07 15.25 -6.08
N TYR A 244 0.40 14.46 -5.23
CA TYR A 244 -0.13 13.12 -5.49
C TYR A 244 -1.67 13.11 -5.39
N PRO A 245 -2.38 13.65 -6.40
CA PRO A 245 -3.83 13.80 -6.35
C PRO A 245 -4.54 12.45 -6.33
N LEU A 246 -5.52 12.31 -5.44
CA LEU A 246 -6.32 11.09 -5.27
C LEU A 246 -7.29 10.88 -6.43
N GLY A 247 -7.54 9.62 -6.79
CA GLY A 247 -8.49 9.24 -7.83
C GLY A 247 -8.04 8.01 -8.61
N ASP A 248 -8.91 7.54 -9.49
CA ASP A 248 -8.56 6.53 -10.49
C ASP A 248 -7.75 7.21 -11.59
N ILE A 249 -6.56 6.68 -11.88
CA ILE A 249 -5.64 7.20 -12.88
C ILE A 249 -5.78 6.40 -14.19
N LYS A 250 -6.00 5.09 -14.07
CA LYS A 250 -6.38 4.19 -15.16
C LYS A 250 -7.42 3.19 -14.67
N SER A 251 -8.46 2.99 -15.45
CA SER A 251 -9.48 1.97 -15.20
C SER A 251 -9.99 1.48 -16.55
N ASN A 252 -9.51 0.33 -16.99
CA ASN A 252 -10.11 -0.34 -18.13
C ASN A 252 -11.40 -1.01 -17.64
N GLU A 253 -12.54 -0.65 -18.24
CA GLU A 253 -13.86 -1.22 -17.87
C GLU A 253 -13.92 -2.75 -18.02
#